data_AF-X1V963-F1
#
_entry.id   AF-X1V963-F1
#
_cell.length_a   1.000
_cell.length_b   1.000
_cell.length_c   1.000
_cell.angle_alpha   90.00
_cell.angle_beta   90.00
_cell.angle_gamma   90.00
#
_symmetry.space_group_name_H-M   'P 1'
#
loop_
_entity.id
_entity.type
_entity.pdbx_description
1 polymer ?
#
loop_
_entity_poly.entity_id
_entity_poly.type
_entity_poly.pdbx_seq_one_letter_code
_entity_poly.pdbx_strand_id
1 'polypeptide(L)'
;MKLFQKVLIGFVLGAILGAIWGPGIVWIKPIGTIFISLLKMLIIPLIFATLVVGVASIAEPKKLGRVAGKTIVYYLITTAFAIIIGLLLGNIFQPGAGMNLVLEGPAKEAAGAPSLVDTIVNLIPKNPIGAMADGKVLQVIVFALFFGYAMTKAGEKGKAVLN
;
A
#
# COMPACT_ATOMS: atom_id res chain seq x y z
N MET A 1 8.61 9.52 27.99
CA MET A 1 9.04 8.65 26.86
C MET A 1 8.23 9.00 25.62
N LYS A 2 8.90 9.24 24.48
CA LYS A 2 8.23 9.53 23.20
C LYS A 2 7.57 8.27 22.62
N LEU A 3 6.53 8.44 21.78
CA LEU A 3 5.78 7.32 21.20
C LEU A 3 6.68 6.36 20.41
N PHE A 4 7.61 6.88 19.60
CA PHE A 4 8.59 6.10 18.86
C PHE A 4 9.41 5.16 19.76
N GLN A 5 9.85 5.64 20.93
CA GLN A 5 10.63 4.82 21.87
C GLN A 5 9.79 3.67 22.42
N LYS A 6 8.50 3.90 22.69
CA LYS A 6 7.58 2.85 23.14
C LYS A 6 7.37 1.77 22.08
N VAL A 7 7.21 2.17 20.82
CA VAL A 7 7.07 1.23 19.69
C VAL A 7 8.35 0.42 19.51
N LEU A 8 9.52 1.06 19.57
CA LEU A 8 10.80 0.39 19.43
C LEU A 8 11.03 -0.64 20.55
N ILE A 9 10.74 -0.26 21.80
CA ILE A 9 10.82 -1.18 22.94
C ILE A 9 9.86 -2.35 22.75
N GLY A 10 8.61 -2.10 22.34
CA GLY A 10 7.64 -3.16 22.05
C GLY A 10 8.09 -4.12 20.95
N PHE A 11 8.69 -3.60 19.87
CA PHE A 11 9.24 -4.41 18.79
C PHE A 11 10.41 -5.30 19.27
N VAL A 12 11.37 -4.73 20.00
CA VAL A 12 12.53 -5.46 20.51
C VAL A 12 12.10 -6.53 21.52
N LEU A 13 11.22 -6.19 22.47
CA LEU A 13 10.68 -7.16 23.43
C LEU A 13 9.90 -8.26 22.72
N GLY A 14 9.05 -7.92 21.74
CA GLY A 14 8.30 -8.91 20.95
C GLY A 14 9.22 -9.88 20.20
N ALA A 15 10.30 -9.37 19.60
CA ALA A 15 11.29 -10.20 18.92
C ALA A 15 12.04 -11.15 19.87
N ILE A 16 12.49 -10.65 21.03
CA ILE A 16 13.19 -11.44 22.05
C ILE A 16 12.26 -12.54 22.60
N LEU A 17 11.04 -12.17 22.99
CA LEU A 17 10.06 -13.11 23.52
C LEU A 17 9.72 -14.19 22.49
N GLY A 18 9.51 -13.81 21.22
CA GLY A 18 9.24 -14.74 20.13
C GLY A 18 10.39 -15.71 19.85
N ALA A 19 11.64 -15.25 19.93
CA ALA A 19 12.82 -16.10 19.73
C ALA A 19 13.03 -17.12 20.86
N ILE A 20 12.74 -16.75 22.11
CA ILE A 20 12.95 -17.63 23.28
C ILE A 20 11.82 -18.66 23.43
N TRP A 21 10.56 -18.23 23.32
CA TRP A 21 9.40 -19.09 23.62
C TRP A 21 8.75 -19.75 22.40
N GLY A 22 9.06 -19.28 21.17
CA GLY A 22 8.58 -19.90 19.94
C GLY A 22 7.05 -20.08 19.90
N PRO A 23 6.53 -21.29 19.58
CA PRO A 23 5.09 -21.55 19.47
C PRO A 23 4.28 -21.33 20.76
N GLY A 24 4.93 -21.26 21.93
CA GLY A 24 4.25 -21.04 23.21
C GLY A 24 3.59 -19.65 23.34
N ILE A 25 3.98 -18.68 22.49
CA ILE A 25 3.51 -17.29 22.53
C ILE A 25 2.34 -17.00 21.58
N VAL A 26 1.79 -18.01 20.89
CA VAL A 26 0.70 -17.83 19.92
C VAL A 26 -0.53 -17.09 20.49
N TRP A 27 -0.75 -17.16 21.81
CA TRP A 27 -1.79 -16.42 22.53
C TRP A 27 -1.69 -14.89 22.45
N ILE A 28 -0.51 -14.34 22.10
CA ILE A 28 -0.30 -12.89 21.89
C ILE A 28 -0.73 -12.46 20.47
N LYS A 29 -0.78 -13.41 19.52
CA LYS A 29 -1.14 -13.14 18.11
C LYS A 29 -2.47 -12.38 17.93
N PRO A 30 -3.54 -12.64 18.69
CA PRO A 30 -4.79 -11.87 18.59
C PRO A 30 -4.60 -10.38 18.83
N ILE A 31 -3.71 -9.97 19.75
CA ILE A 31 -3.44 -8.55 20.03
C ILE A 31 -2.86 -7.86 18.79
N GLY A 32 -1.86 -8.49 18.17
CA GLY A 32 -1.28 -8.01 16.91
C GLY A 32 -2.30 -8.00 15.77
N THR A 33 -3.17 -9.01 15.71
CA THR A 33 -4.22 -9.11 14.70
C THR A 33 -5.24 -7.98 14.84
N ILE A 34 -5.70 -7.68 16.07
CA ILE A 34 -6.60 -6.56 16.36
C ILE A 34 -5.93 -5.25 15.95
N PHE A 35 -4.66 -5.05 16.31
CA PHE A 35 -3.92 -3.85 15.93
C PHE A 35 -3.86 -3.65 14.40
N ILE A 36 -3.52 -4.69 13.64
CA ILE A 36 -3.49 -4.63 12.17
C ILE A 36 -4.90 -4.39 11.60
N SER A 37 -5.94 -5.01 12.17
CA SER A 37 -7.33 -4.77 11.75
C SER A 37 -7.77 -3.33 11.99
N LEU A 38 -7.39 -2.72 13.13
CA LEU A 38 -7.65 -1.31 13.42
C LEU A 38 -6.95 -0.39 12.40
N LEU A 39 -5.70 -0.68 12.04
CA LEU A 39 -5.01 0.07 10.99
C LEU A 39 -5.72 -0.07 9.63
N LYS A 40 -6.07 -1.30 9.23
CA LYS A 40 -6.77 -1.57 7.96
C LYS A 40 -8.14 -0.88 7.88
N MET A 41 -8.87 -0.82 8.99
CA MET A 41 -10.16 -0.12 9.07
C MET A 41 -10.03 1.37 8.74
N LEU A 42 -8.91 2.00 9.11
CA LEU A 42 -8.67 3.43 8.85
C LEU A 42 -8.17 3.69 7.43
N ILE A 43 -7.39 2.78 6.85
CA ILE A 43 -6.70 3.00 5.57
C ILE A 43 -7.66 3.40 4.45
N ILE A 44 -8.76 2.67 4.26
CA ILE A 44 -9.64 2.88 3.09
C ILE A 44 -10.42 4.19 3.18
N PRO A 45 -11.14 4.49 4.29
CA PRO A 45 -11.84 5.77 4.42
C PRO A 45 -10.87 6.95 4.35
N LEU A 46 -9.70 6.83 4.98
CA LEU A 46 -8.70 7.89 5.00
C LEU A 46 -8.17 8.16 3.59
N ILE A 47 -7.78 7.13 2.83
CA ILE A 47 -7.29 7.30 1.46
C ILE A 47 -8.36 7.95 0.59
N PHE A 48 -9.60 7.47 0.65
CA PHE A 48 -10.69 8.04 -0.14
C PHE A 48 -10.91 9.52 0.19
N ALA A 49 -11.14 9.85 1.47
CA ALA A 49 -11.42 11.22 1.89
C ALA A 49 -10.25 12.17 1.60
N THR A 50 -9.02 11.77 1.93
CA THR A 50 -7.83 12.60 1.73
C THR A 50 -7.55 12.86 0.26
N LEU A 51 -7.77 11.88 -0.62
CA LEU A 51 -7.59 12.08 -2.07
C LEU A 51 -8.70 12.93 -2.67
N VAL A 52 -9.97 12.73 -2.27
CA VAL A 52 -11.09 13.55 -2.75
C VAL A 52 -10.87 15.01 -2.39
N VAL A 53 -10.57 15.30 -1.12
CA VAL A 53 -10.28 16.66 -0.64
C VAL A 53 -8.99 17.19 -1.27
N GLY A 54 -7.95 16.37 -1.36
CA GLY A 54 -6.66 16.72 -1.94
C GLY A 54 -6.78 17.14 -3.42
N VAL A 55 -7.47 16.36 -4.24
CA VAL A 55 -7.75 16.72 -5.63
C VAL A 55 -8.63 17.95 -5.72
N ALA A 56 -9.67 18.04 -4.87
CA ALA A 56 -10.58 19.16 -4.91
C ALA A 56 -9.93 20.50 -4.52
N SER A 57 -8.90 20.46 -3.67
CA SER A 57 -8.11 21.64 -3.29
C SER A 57 -7.22 22.18 -4.42
N ILE A 58 -6.94 21.37 -5.45
CA ILE A 58 -6.14 21.81 -6.60
C ILE A 58 -7.05 22.54 -7.58
N ALA A 59 -7.00 23.88 -7.55
CA ALA A 59 -7.85 24.74 -8.37
C ALA A 59 -7.70 24.55 -9.89
N GLU A 60 -6.56 24.02 -10.36
CA GLU A 60 -6.26 23.89 -11.79
C GLU A 60 -5.98 22.44 -12.23
N PRO A 61 -6.77 21.88 -13.16
CA PRO A 61 -6.57 20.53 -13.69
C PRO A 61 -5.17 20.29 -14.30
N LYS A 62 -4.59 21.32 -14.93
CA LYS A 62 -3.23 21.25 -15.51
C LYS A 62 -2.15 21.05 -14.45
N LYS A 63 -2.34 21.59 -13.24
CA LYS A 63 -1.42 21.41 -12.12
C LYS A 63 -1.45 19.95 -11.62
N LEU A 64 -2.63 19.35 -11.52
CA LEU A 64 -2.78 17.95 -11.12
C LEU A 64 -2.03 17.00 -12.06
N GLY A 65 -2.21 17.14 -13.38
CA GLY A 65 -1.51 16.31 -14.36
C GLY A 65 0.02 16.47 -14.30
N ARG A 66 0.50 17.70 -14.08
CA ARG A 66 1.94 17.97 -13.92
C ARG A 66 2.51 17.34 -12.66
N VAL A 67 1.78 17.38 -11.54
CA VAL A 67 2.19 16.75 -10.29
C VAL A 67 2.23 15.24 -10.46
N ALA A 68 1.15 14.63 -10.96
CA ALA A 68 1.09 13.19 -11.20
C ALA A 68 2.23 12.71 -12.13
N GLY A 69 2.47 13.40 -13.23
CA GLY A 69 3.56 13.07 -14.16
C GLY A 69 4.94 13.15 -13.51
N LYS A 70 5.23 14.22 -12.76
CA LYS A 70 6.49 14.35 -12.01
C LYS A 70 6.65 13.24 -10.97
N THR A 71 5.57 12.91 -10.26
CA THR A 71 5.57 11.84 -9.25
C THR A 71 5.82 10.47 -9.86
N ILE A 72 5.22 10.16 -11.02
CA ILE A 72 5.47 8.89 -11.74
C ILE A 72 6.94 8.79 -12.14
N VAL A 73 7.51 9.83 -12.76
CA VAL A 73 8.93 9.83 -13.17
C VAL A 73 9.83 9.69 -11.95
N TYR A 74 9.53 10.41 -10.86
CA TYR A 74 10.27 10.31 -9.61
C TYR A 74 10.24 8.88 -9.03
N TYR A 75 9.06 8.23 -8.99
CA TYR A 75 8.94 6.86 -8.50
C TYR A 75 9.62 5.84 -9.41
N LEU A 76 9.55 6.00 -10.74
CA LEU A 76 10.24 5.11 -11.67
C LEU A 76 11.75 5.16 -11.49
N ILE A 77 12.32 6.37 -11.37
CA ILE A 77 13.75 6.57 -11.17
C ILE A 77 14.17 5.97 -9.81
N THR A 78 13.51 6.36 -8.72
CA THR A 78 13.86 5.89 -7.38
C THR A 78 13.70 4.37 -7.23
N THR A 79 12.67 3.78 -7.85
CA THR A 79 12.47 2.33 -7.86
C THR A 79 13.54 1.62 -8.67
N ALA A 80 13.92 2.14 -9.84
CA ALA A 80 15.02 1.58 -10.62
C ALA A 80 16.34 1.58 -9.83
N PHE A 81 16.67 2.69 -9.15
CA PHE A 81 17.83 2.74 -8.26
C PHE A 81 17.74 1.74 -7.11
N ALA A 82 16.59 1.61 -6.47
CA ALA A 82 16.38 0.63 -5.40
C ALA A 82 16.59 -0.82 -5.89
N ILE A 83 16.08 -1.16 -7.09
CA ILE A 83 16.28 -2.48 -7.71
C ILE A 83 17.76 -2.73 -8.00
N ILE A 84 18.48 -1.74 -8.56
CA ILE A 84 19.91 -1.87 -8.85
C ILE A 84 20.69 -2.15 -7.56
N ILE A 85 20.46 -1.37 -6.51
CA ILE A 85 21.13 -1.56 -5.22
C ILE A 85 20.78 -2.94 -4.63
N GLY A 86 19.50 -3.32 -4.66
CA GLY A 86 19.04 -4.62 -4.16
C GLY A 86 19.68 -5.80 -4.89
N LEU A 87 19.78 -5.72 -6.22
CA LEU A 87 20.44 -6.74 -7.04
C LEU A 87 21.95 -6.78 -6.77
N LEU A 88 22.62 -5.63 -6.68
CA LEU A 88 24.04 -5.57 -6.37
C LEU A 88 24.35 -6.23 -5.02
N LEU A 89 23.65 -5.81 -3.96
CA LEU A 89 23.83 -6.37 -2.62
C LEU A 89 23.43 -7.86 -2.59
N GLY A 90 22.33 -8.24 -3.24
CA GLY A 90 21.89 -9.63 -3.33
C GLY A 90 22.92 -10.54 -4.01
N ASN A 91 23.55 -10.08 -5.09
CA ASN A 91 24.60 -10.83 -5.78
C ASN A 91 25.92 -10.87 -5.01
N ILE A 92 26.24 -9.84 -4.22
CA ILE A 92 27.47 -9.79 -3.40
C ILE A 92 27.35 -10.67 -2.15
N PHE A 93 26.27 -10.49 -1.38
CA PHE A 93 26.09 -11.19 -0.10
C PHE A 93 25.51 -12.60 -0.27
N GLN A 94 24.90 -12.90 -1.42
CA GLN A 94 24.28 -14.19 -1.76
C GLN A 94 23.48 -14.80 -0.60
N PRO A 95 22.52 -14.06 0.00
CA PRO A 95 21.78 -14.56 1.15
C PRO A 95 20.98 -15.81 0.75
N GLY A 96 21.37 -16.96 1.31
CA GLY A 96 20.78 -18.27 0.99
C GLY A 96 21.71 -19.25 0.26
N ALA A 97 22.90 -18.82 -0.18
CA ALA A 97 23.91 -19.74 -0.69
C ALA A 97 24.26 -20.79 0.39
N GLY A 98 24.09 -22.07 0.05
CA GLY A 98 24.30 -23.20 0.97
C GLY A 98 23.08 -23.60 1.82
N MET A 99 21.95 -22.90 1.72
CA MET A 99 20.70 -23.34 2.36
C MET A 99 19.97 -24.37 1.49
N ASN A 100 20.02 -25.63 1.89
CA ASN A 100 19.29 -26.71 1.23
C ASN A 100 17.85 -26.78 1.79
N LEU A 101 17.02 -25.81 1.43
CA LEU A 101 15.60 -25.79 1.79
C LEU A 101 14.86 -26.79 0.90
N VAL A 102 14.67 -28.01 1.38
CA VAL A 102 13.77 -28.99 0.74
C VAL A 102 12.34 -28.49 0.91
N LEU A 103 11.77 -27.94 -0.17
CA LEU A 103 10.37 -27.55 -0.22
C LEU A 103 9.53 -28.80 -0.45
N GLU A 104 8.90 -29.31 0.62
CA GLU A 104 7.91 -30.39 0.48
C GLU A 104 6.59 -29.82 -0.10
N GLY A 105 6.29 -30.19 -1.34
CA GLY A 105 5.03 -29.85 -2.02
C GLY A 105 5.20 -29.67 -3.52
N PRO A 106 4.12 -29.81 -4.33
CA PRO A 106 4.19 -29.54 -5.76
C PRO A 106 4.65 -28.10 -5.97
N ALA A 107 5.65 -27.91 -6.82
CA ALA A 107 6.13 -26.59 -7.20
C ALA A 107 4.94 -25.78 -7.72
N LYS A 108 4.56 -24.74 -6.97
CA LYS A 108 3.50 -23.83 -7.36
C LYS A 108 3.99 -23.12 -8.62
N GLU A 109 3.45 -23.49 -9.78
CA GLU A 109 3.73 -22.78 -11.02
C GLU A 109 3.48 -21.30 -10.80
N ALA A 110 4.48 -20.47 -11.12
CA ALA A 110 4.36 -19.03 -11.01
C ALA A 110 3.18 -18.61 -11.89
N ALA A 111 2.14 -18.04 -11.27
CA ALA A 111 1.07 -17.42 -12.02
C ALA A 111 1.69 -16.41 -13.00
N GLY A 112 1.43 -16.59 -14.30
CA GLY A 112 1.98 -15.72 -15.33
C GLY A 112 1.71 -14.26 -14.99
N ALA A 113 2.72 -13.41 -15.18
CA ALA A 113 2.59 -12.00 -14.87
C ALA A 113 1.39 -11.42 -15.65
N PRO A 114 0.45 -10.71 -14.98
CA PRO A 114 -0.66 -10.09 -15.67
C PRO A 114 -0.11 -9.10 -16.70
N SER A 115 -0.74 -9.03 -17.87
CA SER A 115 -0.28 -8.12 -18.91
C SER A 115 -0.37 -6.67 -18.42
N LEU A 116 0.47 -5.80 -18.97
CA LEU A 116 0.41 -4.36 -18.66
C LEU A 116 -0.96 -3.78 -18.99
N VAL A 117 -1.56 -4.25 -20.09
CA VAL A 117 -2.90 -3.85 -20.53
C VAL A 117 -3.94 -4.25 -19.49
N ASP A 118 -3.91 -5.51 -19.03
CA ASP A 118 -4.84 -5.98 -17.99
C ASP A 118 -4.67 -5.21 -16.69
N THR A 119 -3.44 -4.85 -16.32
CA THR A 119 -3.17 -4.05 -15.13
C THR A 119 -3.79 -2.65 -15.23
N ILE A 120 -3.67 -2.00 -16.38
CA ILE A 120 -4.27 -0.68 -16.64
C ILE A 120 -5.80 -0.78 -16.68
N VAL A 121 -6.36 -1.80 -17.31
CA VAL A 121 -7.83 -1.98 -17.37
C VAL A 121 -8.40 -2.25 -15.99
N ASN A 122 -7.74 -3.09 -15.19
CA ASN A 122 -8.14 -3.42 -13.82
C ASN A 122 -7.96 -2.28 -12.82
N LEU A 123 -7.34 -1.17 -13.25
CA LEU A 123 -7.20 0.04 -12.47
C LEU A 123 -8.55 0.73 -12.24
N ILE A 124 -9.46 0.65 -13.23
CA ILE A 124 -10.78 1.26 -13.17
C ILE A 124 -11.75 0.24 -12.55
N PRO A 125 -12.28 0.49 -11.34
CA PRO A 125 -13.22 -0.44 -10.71
C PRO A 125 -14.54 -0.50 -11.46
N LYS A 126 -15.06 -1.72 -11.67
CA LYS A 126 -16.46 -1.92 -12.12
C LYS A 126 -17.47 -1.49 -11.05
N ASN A 127 -17.12 -1.65 -9.77
CA ASN A 127 -17.92 -1.23 -8.62
C ASN A 127 -17.01 -0.60 -7.55
N PRO A 128 -17.05 0.73 -7.35
CA PRO A 128 -16.23 1.41 -6.35
C PRO A 128 -16.48 0.98 -4.91
N ILE A 129 -17.74 0.68 -4.56
CA ILE A 129 -18.11 0.22 -3.21
C ILE A 129 -17.55 -1.18 -2.97
N GLY A 130 -17.67 -2.06 -3.97
CA GLY A 130 -17.04 -3.38 -3.93
C GLY A 130 -15.52 -3.29 -3.80
N ALA A 131 -14.87 -2.37 -4.52
CA ALA A 131 -13.43 -2.15 -4.42
C ALA A 131 -13.00 -1.67 -3.03
N MET A 132 -13.79 -0.82 -2.38
CA MET A 132 -13.57 -0.40 -0.99
C MET A 132 -13.77 -1.55 0.01
N ALA A 133 -14.79 -2.39 -0.19
CA ALA A 133 -15.04 -3.55 0.68
C ALA A 133 -13.93 -4.62 0.55
N ASP A 134 -13.47 -4.87 -0.68
CA ASP A 134 -12.42 -5.86 -1.00
C ASP A 134 -11.01 -5.37 -0.63
N GLY A 135 -10.84 -4.11 -0.24
CA GLY A 135 -9.52 -3.55 0.04
C GLY A 135 -8.64 -3.34 -1.19
N LYS A 136 -9.24 -3.15 -2.38
CA LYS A 136 -8.53 -2.88 -3.64
C LYS A 136 -8.05 -1.43 -3.69
N VAL A 137 -7.02 -1.12 -2.90
CA VAL A 137 -6.50 0.25 -2.68
C VAL A 137 -6.30 1.02 -3.98
N LEU A 138 -5.66 0.41 -4.98
CA LEU A 138 -5.36 1.10 -6.24
C LEU A 138 -6.63 1.53 -6.99
N GLN A 139 -7.67 0.70 -6.99
CA GLN A 139 -8.96 1.03 -7.58
C GLN A 139 -9.69 2.15 -6.80
N VAL A 140 -9.58 2.12 -5.47
CA VAL A 140 -10.12 3.17 -4.60
C VAL A 140 -9.45 4.51 -4.88
N ILE A 141 -8.13 4.53 -5.04
CA ILE A 141 -7.36 5.73 -5.41
C ILE A 141 -7.90 6.30 -6.72
N VAL A 142 -8.02 5.47 -7.76
CA VAL A 142 -8.44 5.92 -9.10
C VAL A 142 -9.86 6.48 -9.07
N PHE A 143 -10.77 5.79 -8.40
CA PHE A 143 -12.13 6.30 -8.20
C PHE A 143 -12.15 7.62 -7.41
N ALA A 144 -11.38 7.72 -6.32
CA ALA A 144 -11.29 8.94 -5.50
C ALA A 144 -10.77 10.13 -6.31
N LEU A 145 -9.80 9.93 -7.20
CA LEU A 145 -9.28 10.97 -8.07
C LEU A 145 -10.34 11.48 -9.06
N PHE A 146 -11.07 10.56 -9.72
CA PHE A 146 -12.17 10.93 -10.63
C PHE A 146 -13.32 11.60 -9.89
N PHE A 147 -13.69 11.08 -8.72
CA PHE A 147 -14.74 11.64 -7.88
C PHE A 147 -14.36 13.05 -7.41
N GLY A 148 -13.17 13.22 -6.83
CA GLY A 148 -12.67 14.54 -6.42
C GLY A 148 -12.63 15.53 -7.57
N TYR A 149 -12.18 15.09 -8.75
CA TYR A 149 -12.19 15.92 -9.96
C TYR A 149 -13.60 16.32 -10.39
N ALA A 150 -14.56 15.39 -10.43
CA ALA A 150 -15.95 15.68 -10.76
C ALA A 150 -16.58 16.67 -9.77
N MET A 151 -16.23 16.55 -8.48
CA MET A 151 -16.70 17.47 -7.44
C MET A 151 -16.21 18.91 -7.65
N THR A 152 -14.99 19.12 -8.15
CA THR A 152 -14.53 20.48 -8.54
C THR A 152 -15.36 21.09 -9.67
N LYS A 153 -15.87 20.25 -10.58
CA LYS A 153 -16.70 20.67 -11.72
C LYS A 153 -18.17 20.87 -11.35
N ALA A 154 -18.65 20.23 -10.28
CA ALA A 154 -20.03 20.32 -9.81
C ALA A 154 -20.39 21.66 -9.11
N GLY A 155 -19.43 22.60 -8.95
CA GLY A 155 -19.70 23.95 -8.45
C GLY A 155 -20.15 23.98 -6.98
N GLU A 156 -21.18 24.77 -6.67
CA GLU A 156 -21.66 24.97 -5.28
C GLU A 156 -22.17 23.68 -4.63
N LYS A 157 -22.82 22.80 -5.39
CA LYS A 157 -23.26 21.48 -4.90
C LYS A 157 -22.08 20.57 -4.56
N GLY A 158 -20.97 20.72 -5.28
CA GLY A 158 -19.73 20.00 -5.01
C GLY A 158 -19.06 20.48 -3.71
N LYS A 159 -19.06 21.79 -3.47
CA LYS A 159 -18.50 22.40 -2.25
C LYS A 159 -19.22 21.94 -0.99
N ALA A 160 -20.54 21.73 -1.02
CA ALA A 160 -21.32 21.30 0.14
C ALA A 160 -20.93 19.90 0.67
N VAL A 161 -20.33 19.05 -0.17
CA VAL A 161 -19.88 17.69 0.21
C VAL A 161 -18.40 17.67 0.62
N LEU A 162 -17.65 18.72 0.28
CA LEU A 162 -16.22 18.87 0.60
C LEU A 162 -15.97 19.59 1.93
N ASN A 163 -17.00 20.24 2.50
CA ASN A 163 -16.96 20.99 3.77
C ASN A 163 -17.36 20.12 4.95
#